data_AF-A0A9P6LQV0-F1
#
_entry.id   AF-A0A9P6LQV0-F1
#
_cell.length_a   1.000
_cell.length_b   1.000
_cell.length_c   1.000
_cell.angle_alpha   90.00
_cell.angle_beta   90.00
_cell.angle_gamma   90.00
#
_symmetry.space_group_name_H-M   'P 1'
#
loop_
_entity.id
_entity.type
_entity.pdbx_description
1 polymer ?
#
loop_
_entity_poly.entity_id
_entity_poly.type
_entity_poly.pdbx_seq_one_letter_code
_entity_poly.pdbx_strand_id
1 'polypeptide(L)'
;SAKVLSSLLAKDQGVFLRELIPTPSEITNKLDAAIRNARTNARLRLRVMLDFDGSISIQSSRQLSETNDFKDSVIVIILDKQPTQKDNQFLYHKTTEREVYNEAQIRN
;
A
#
# COMPACT_ATOMS: atom_id res chain seq x y z
N SER A 1 15.07 -10.62 6.90
CA SER A 1 14.75 -11.90 6.22
C SER A 1 13.55 -12.54 6.89
N ALA A 2 12.53 -12.93 6.13
CA ALA A 2 11.29 -13.54 6.64
C ALA A 2 11.54 -14.80 7.52
N LYS A 3 12.67 -15.50 7.32
CA LYS A 3 13.09 -16.66 8.13
C LYS A 3 13.47 -16.32 9.59
N VAL A 4 13.91 -15.10 9.86
CA VAL A 4 14.28 -14.67 11.23
C VAL A 4 13.03 -14.28 12.04
N LEU A 5 11.97 -13.84 11.35
CA LEU A 5 10.69 -13.49 11.94
C LEU A 5 9.90 -14.71 12.39
N SER A 6 9.94 -15.81 11.63
CA SER A 6 9.28 -17.07 12.02
C SER A 6 9.77 -17.62 13.37
N SER A 7 11.03 -17.37 13.75
CA SER A 7 11.57 -17.79 15.05
C SER A 7 11.18 -16.87 16.22
N LEU A 8 10.95 -15.58 15.95
CA LEU A 8 10.56 -14.59 16.97
C LEU A 8 9.05 -14.66 17.30
N LEU A 9 8.24 -15.01 16.31
CA LEU A 9 6.79 -15.21 16.43
C LEU A 9 6.41 -16.49 17.21
N ALA A 10 7.36 -17.30 17.67
CA ALA A 10 7.07 -18.58 18.33
C ALA A 10 6.77 -18.47 19.85
N LYS A 11 7.01 -17.32 20.49
CA LYS A 11 6.90 -17.21 21.96
C LYS A 11 5.80 -16.31 22.51
N ASP A 12 5.37 -15.25 21.82
CA ASP A 12 4.24 -14.43 22.29
C ASP A 12 3.69 -13.48 21.19
N GLN A 13 2.96 -14.04 20.22
CA GLN A 13 2.52 -13.31 19.03
C GLN A 13 1.60 -12.12 19.35
N GLY A 14 0.79 -12.21 20.41
CA GLY A 14 -0.23 -11.21 20.71
C GLY A 14 0.33 -9.89 21.25
N VAL A 15 1.43 -9.92 21.99
CA VAL A 15 2.05 -8.73 22.59
C VAL A 15 2.99 -8.07 21.59
N PHE A 16 3.86 -8.87 20.94
CA PHE A 16 4.80 -8.37 19.94
C PHE A 16 4.12 -7.69 18.75
N LEU A 17 3.00 -8.25 18.25
CA LEU A 17 2.26 -7.64 17.15
C LEU A 17 1.55 -6.33 17.56
N ARG A 18 1.17 -6.16 18.83
CA ARG A 18 0.54 -4.92 19.31
C ARG A 18 1.52 -3.77 19.46
N GLU A 19 2.76 -4.07 19.85
CA GLU A 19 3.82 -3.06 19.97
C GLU A 19 4.33 -2.58 18.60
N LEU A 20 4.16 -3.39 17.55
CA LEU A 20 4.55 -3.05 16.19
C LEU A 20 3.44 -2.38 15.37
N ILE A 21 2.18 -2.42 15.83
CA ILE A 21 1.10 -1.72 15.13
C ILE A 21 1.16 -0.25 15.53
N PRO A 22 1.38 0.66 14.56
CA PRO A 22 1.35 2.07 14.86
C PRO A 22 -0.01 2.49 15.39
N THR A 23 0.02 3.38 16.36
CA THR A 23 -1.19 3.97 16.92
C THR A 23 -1.88 4.87 15.89
N PRO A 24 -3.21 5.05 15.99
CA PRO A 24 -3.94 6.00 15.14
C PRO A 24 -3.35 7.43 15.19
N SER A 25 -2.84 7.84 16.36
CA SER A 25 -2.19 9.14 16.57
C SER A 25 -0.91 9.29 15.75
N GLU A 26 -0.06 8.25 15.71
CA GLU A 26 1.17 8.27 14.92
C GLU A 26 0.91 8.34 13.42
N ILE A 27 -0.11 7.62 12.93
CA ILE A 27 -0.55 7.69 11.53
C ILE A 27 -1.03 9.10 11.21
N THR A 28 -1.87 9.67 12.07
CA THR A 28 -2.46 11.01 11.87
C THR A 28 -1.38 12.09 11.84
N ASN A 29 -0.43 12.06 12.78
CA ASN A 29 0.67 13.01 12.85
C ASN A 29 1.55 12.98 11.58
N LYS A 30 1.84 11.78 11.06
CA LYS A 30 2.63 11.63 9.83
C LYS A 30 1.84 12.10 8.60
N LEU A 31 0.53 11.84 8.54
CA LEU A 31 -0.33 12.31 7.45
C LEU A 31 -0.40 13.84 7.43
N ASP A 32 -0.64 14.46 8.59
CA ASP A 32 -0.68 15.91 8.72
C ASP A 32 0.63 16.56 8.29
N ALA A 33 1.77 15.99 8.70
CA ALA A 33 3.08 16.46 8.27
C ALA A 33 3.24 16.36 6.74
N ALA A 34 2.85 15.23 6.13
CA ALA A 34 2.96 15.03 4.68
C ALA A 34 2.06 16.01 3.88
N ILE A 35 0.87 16.32 4.37
CA ILE A 35 -0.06 17.27 3.76
C ILE A 35 0.48 18.69 3.88
N ARG A 36 0.93 19.11 5.08
CA ARG A 36 1.50 20.46 5.31
C ARG A 36 2.76 20.69 4.48
N ASN A 37 3.62 19.69 4.35
CA ASN A 37 4.86 19.78 3.58
C ASN A 37 4.64 19.95 2.08
N ALA A 38 3.51 19.47 1.54
CA ALA A 38 3.19 19.64 0.13
C ALA A 38 2.90 21.11 -0.26
N ARG A 39 2.57 21.97 0.73
CA ARG A 39 2.38 23.44 0.58
C ARG A 39 1.55 23.85 -0.65
N THR A 40 0.53 23.06 -0.97
CA THR A 40 -0.32 23.27 -2.15
C THR A 40 -1.78 23.04 -1.81
N ASN A 41 -2.67 23.80 -2.47
CA ASN A 41 -4.12 23.59 -2.41
C ASN A 41 -4.60 22.57 -3.45
N ALA A 42 -3.68 21.93 -4.19
CA ALA A 42 -3.99 20.90 -5.17
C ALA A 42 -4.30 19.55 -4.51
N ARG A 43 -5.05 18.69 -5.21
CA ARG A 43 -5.26 17.30 -4.76
C ARG A 43 -3.94 16.54 -4.70
N LEU A 44 -3.74 15.81 -3.61
CA LEU A 44 -2.54 15.01 -3.35
C LEU A 44 -2.86 13.53 -3.45
N ARG A 45 -1.98 12.80 -4.13
CA ARG A 45 -1.91 11.35 -4.04
C ARG A 45 -0.97 11.00 -2.90
N LEU A 46 -1.51 10.43 -1.84
CA LEU A 46 -0.76 9.93 -0.68
C LEU A 46 -0.53 8.42 -0.83
N ARG A 47 0.71 7.99 -0.64
CA ARG A 47 1.10 6.57 -0.51
C ARG A 47 1.57 6.34 0.91
N VAL A 48 0.80 5.56 1.66
CA VAL A 48 1.12 5.13 3.02
C VAL A 48 1.67 3.71 2.95
N MET A 49 2.81 3.47 3.56
CA MET A 49 3.43 2.14 3.67
C MET A 49 3.70 1.84 5.14
N LEU A 50 3.42 0.59 5.52
CA LEU A 50 3.72 0.04 6.84
C LEU A 50 4.73 -1.08 6.61
N ASP A 51 5.92 -0.93 7.20
CA ASP A 51 6.94 -1.97 7.18
C ASP A 51 6.75 -2.97 8.33
N PHE A 52 7.41 -4.11 8.24
CA PHE A 52 7.30 -5.21 9.21
C PHE A 52 7.81 -4.84 10.61
N ASP A 53 8.64 -3.80 10.72
CA ASP A 53 9.14 -3.25 11.99
C ASP A 53 8.16 -2.24 12.61
N GLY A 54 6.97 -2.07 12.03
CA GLY A 54 5.98 -1.11 12.48
C GLY A 54 6.26 0.32 12.02
N SER A 55 7.31 0.56 11.25
CA SER A 55 7.60 1.89 10.75
C SER A 55 6.60 2.29 9.66
N ILE A 56 6.11 3.53 9.76
CA ILE A 56 5.23 4.13 8.75
C ILE A 56 6.03 5.11 7.91
N SER A 57 5.94 4.96 6.59
CA SER A 57 6.38 5.97 5.64
C SER A 57 5.20 6.51 4.83
N ILE A 58 5.19 7.83 4.59
CA ILE A 58 4.16 8.51 3.83
C ILE A 58 4.83 9.33 2.74
N GLN A 59 4.50 9.03 1.50
CA GLN A 59 4.93 9.77 0.33
C GLN A 59 3.76 10.57 -0.23
N SER A 60 3.97 11.84 -0.50
CA SER A 60 3.00 12.71 -1.17
C SER A 60 3.48 13.04 -2.58
N SER A 61 2.54 13.04 -3.52
CA SER A 61 2.78 13.49 -4.89
C SER A 61 1.58 14.29 -5.36
N ARG A 62 1.84 15.30 -6.20
CA ARG A 62 0.74 16.04 -6.82
C ARG A 62 0.00 15.12 -7.78
N GLN A 63 -1.33 15.08 -7.68
CA GLN A 63 -2.13 14.38 -8.68
C GLN A 63 -2.15 15.22 -9.96
N LEU A 64 -1.52 14.70 -11.03
CA LEU A 64 -1.32 15.44 -12.29
C LEU A 64 -2.60 15.53 -13.14
N SER A 65 -3.54 14.60 -12.97
CA SER A 65 -4.80 14.57 -13.70
C SER A 65 -5.98 14.75 -12.76
N GLU A 66 -6.54 15.95 -12.77
CA GLU A 66 -7.90 16.23 -12.30
C GLU A 66 -8.83 15.99 -13.48
N THR A 67 -9.29 14.76 -13.68
CA THR A 67 -10.46 14.56 -14.51
C THR A 67 -11.64 15.11 -13.71
N ASN A 68 -12.10 16.31 -14.06
CA ASN A 68 -13.25 16.95 -13.42
C ASN A 68 -14.52 16.10 -13.57
N ASP A 69 -14.56 15.22 -14.57
CA ASP A 69 -15.64 14.26 -14.81
C ASP A 69 -15.03 12.93 -15.31
N PHE A 70 -15.52 11.79 -14.84
CA PHE A 70 -15.05 10.46 -15.28
C PHE A 70 -15.43 10.14 -16.74
N LYS A 71 -16.30 10.96 -17.33
CA LYS A 71 -16.87 10.77 -18.66
C LYS A 71 -15.85 10.86 -19.80
N ASP A 72 -14.71 11.50 -19.57
CA ASP A 72 -13.67 11.67 -20.59
C ASP A 72 -12.61 10.55 -20.56
N SER A 73 -12.72 9.60 -19.62
CA SER A 73 -11.75 8.50 -19.48
C SER A 73 -12.30 7.20 -20.06
N VAL A 74 -11.85 6.83 -21.26
CA VAL A 74 -12.11 5.51 -21.83
C VAL A 74 -11.15 4.50 -21.18
N ILE A 75 -11.71 3.56 -20.41
CA ILE A 75 -10.94 2.45 -19.83
C ILE A 75 -11.10 1.24 -20.74
N VAL A 76 -9.98 0.80 -21.35
CA VAL A 76 -9.94 -0.46 -22.10
C VAL A 76 -9.63 -1.59 -21.13
N ILE A 77 -10.49 -2.60 -21.08
CA ILE A 77 -10.33 -3.77 -20.22
C ILE A 77 -9.78 -4.91 -21.07
N ILE A 78 -8.63 -5.45 -20.67
CA ILE A 78 -8.00 -6.62 -21.29
C ILE A 78 -8.07 -7.76 -20.28
N LEU A 79 -8.56 -8.92 -20.72
CA LEU A 79 -8.60 -10.12 -19.90
C LEU A 79 -7.25 -10.84 -20.00
N ASP A 80 -6.54 -10.95 -18.87
CA ASP A 80 -5.35 -11.77 -18.78
C ASP A 80 -5.72 -13.25 -19.00
N LYS A 81 -4.90 -13.97 -19.77
CA LYS A 81 -5.09 -15.39 -20.07
C LYS A 81 -4.55 -16.29 -18.97
N GLN A 82 -3.73 -15.76 -18.07
CA GLN A 82 -3.19 -16.50 -16.93
C GLN A 82 -4.09 -16.34 -15.70
N PRO A 83 -4.61 -17.44 -15.12
CA PRO A 83 -5.41 -17.36 -13.91
C PRO A 83 -4.54 -16.98 -12.70
N THR A 84 -5.10 -16.21 -11.78
CA THR A 84 -4.49 -15.98 -10.46
C THR A 84 -4.72 -17.19 -9.55
N GLN A 85 -3.76 -17.46 -8.67
CA GLN A 85 -3.82 -18.57 -7.72
C GLN A 85 -4.63 -18.15 -6.48
N LYS A 86 -5.77 -18.80 -6.23
CA LYS A 86 -6.71 -18.43 -5.14
C LYS A 86 -6.07 -18.52 -3.74
N ASP A 87 -5.13 -19.42 -3.55
CA ASP A 87 -4.38 -19.62 -2.30
C ASP A 87 -3.32 -18.53 -2.05
N ASN A 88 -3.06 -17.64 -3.00
CA ASN A 88 -2.17 -16.51 -2.80
C ASN A 88 -2.80 -15.48 -1.83
N GLN A 89 -2.25 -15.43 -0.61
CA GLN A 89 -2.72 -14.54 0.46
C GLN A 89 -2.61 -13.05 0.12
N PHE A 90 -1.68 -12.65 -0.75
CA PHE A 90 -1.50 -11.25 -1.15
C PHE A 90 -2.62 -10.72 -2.05
N LEU A 91 -3.49 -11.58 -2.56
CA LEU A 91 -4.68 -11.15 -3.30
C LEU A 91 -5.73 -10.47 -2.41
N TYR A 92 -5.69 -10.74 -1.11
CA TYR A 92 -6.69 -10.27 -0.14
C TYR A 92 -6.25 -9.02 0.62
N HIS A 93 -4.98 -8.62 0.49
CA HIS A 93 -4.40 -7.50 1.23
C HIS A 93 -3.63 -6.58 0.28
N LYS A 94 -3.72 -5.27 0.49
CA LYS A 94 -2.95 -4.30 -0.30
C LYS A 94 -1.52 -4.24 0.23
N THR A 95 -0.62 -5.00 -0.38
CA THR A 95 0.79 -5.08 0.00
C THR A 95 1.71 -4.54 -1.10
N THR A 96 3.01 -4.51 -0.81
CA THR A 96 4.08 -4.27 -1.80
C THR A 96 4.42 -5.52 -2.61
N GLU A 97 3.99 -6.70 -2.17
CA GLU A 97 4.09 -7.97 -2.92
C GLU A 97 3.06 -7.98 -4.05
N ARG A 98 3.49 -7.51 -5.22
CA ARG A 98 2.60 -7.18 -6.35
C ARG A 98 2.98 -7.87 -7.65
N GLU A 99 3.82 -8.90 -7.59
CA GLU A 99 4.32 -9.63 -8.76
C GLU A 99 3.19 -10.07 -9.69
N VAL A 100 2.15 -10.72 -9.16
CA VAL A 100 0.98 -11.18 -9.93
C VAL A 100 0.33 -10.05 -10.75
N TYR A 101 0.24 -8.84 -10.19
CA TYR A 101 -0.34 -7.69 -10.89
C TYR A 101 0.65 -7.10 -11.92
N ASN A 102 1.92 -7.01 -11.56
CA ASN A 102 2.96 -6.44 -12.42
C ASN A 102 3.16 -7.32 -13.66
N GLU A 103 3.19 -8.63 -13.51
CA GLU A 103 3.30 -9.54 -14.64
C GLU A 103 2.07 -9.50 -15.55
N ALA A 104 0.86 -9.43 -14.98
CA ALA A 104 -0.37 -9.29 -15.75
C ALA A 104 -0.35 -8.01 -16.61
N GLN A 105 0.27 -6.94 -16.11
CA GLN A 105 0.47 -5.70 -16.85
C GLN A 105 1.54 -5.81 -17.94
N ILE A 106 2.57 -6.64 -17.77
CA ILE A 106 3.64 -6.82 -18.78
C ILE A 106 3.15 -7.72 -19.94
N ARG A 107 2.29 -8.70 -19.64
CA ARG A 107 1.80 -9.67 -20.64
C ARG A 107 0.75 -9.10 -21.60
N ASN A 108 0.15 -7.95 -21.29
CA ASN A 108 -0.96 -7.34 -22.00
C ASN A 108 -0.63 -5.92 -22.43
#